data_AF-A0A918WLV1-F1
#
_entry.id   AF-A0A918WLV1-F1
#
_cell.length_a   1.000
_cell.length_b   1.000
_cell.length_c   1.000
_cell.angle_alpha   90.00
_cell.angle_beta   90.00
_cell.angle_gamma   90.00
#
_symmetry.space_group_name_H-M   'P 1'
#
loop_
_entity.id
_entity.type
_entity.pdbx_description
1 polymer ?
#
loop_
_entity_poly.entity_id
_entity_poly.type
_entity_poly.pdbx_seq_one_letter_code
_entity_poly.pdbx_strand_id
1 'polypeptide(L)'
;MWSAAYAAGAVIAALCPGLAFGYGAGGTWRGTAAEWTLAGTYTVAAALGYVMLRRPGLRWAPAAAWGVAGLAVLSGFGFLFSPALVLKLLSRHQPPVDWAAWANQGVVTAGALLWACAALAHRRHVLGTCAHCGGRGRRSAVHLRTRAGWAAVAALVPYTALKTAWALGLRTGYTGENERPGMDEYYAGDALIWLYDHGVDITAVLGGIGMLLALALTLPWGRRLPRLPLLALGWTGAGALAPFGVFLLVYGTLLWAGVIDGGFEGHARWVVALAYGGFSAYGLALGRATRTYQLATRRPCGHCVPPGHPA
;
A
#
# COMPACT_ATOMS: atom_id res chain seq x y z
N MET A 1 12.30 21.12 -3.27
CA MET A 1 11.12 21.92 -3.72
C MET A 1 9.82 21.36 -3.18
N TRP A 2 9.39 20.14 -3.55
CA TRP A 2 8.13 19.56 -3.07
C TRP A 2 7.95 19.64 -1.54
N SER A 3 8.94 19.20 -0.74
CA SER A 3 8.84 19.28 0.72
C SER A 3 8.74 20.70 1.28
N ALA A 4 9.38 21.68 0.64
CA ALA A 4 9.29 23.08 1.07
C ALA A 4 7.91 23.65 0.76
N ALA A 5 7.36 23.34 -0.43
CA ALA A 5 6.00 23.75 -0.79
C ALA A 5 4.96 23.10 0.13
N TYR A 6 5.12 21.80 0.45
CA TYR A 6 4.23 21.10 1.34
C TYR A 6 4.31 21.63 2.79
N ALA A 7 5.51 21.93 3.28
CA ALA A 7 5.70 22.57 4.58
C ALA A 7 5.04 23.96 4.64
N ALA A 8 5.20 24.78 3.59
CA ALA A 8 4.56 26.09 3.50
C ALA A 8 3.02 25.98 3.52
N GLY A 9 2.45 25.03 2.76
CA GLY A 9 1.02 24.75 2.80
C GLY A 9 0.51 24.36 4.19
N ALA A 10 1.26 23.50 4.89
CA ALA A 10 0.94 23.10 6.27
C ALA A 10 1.02 24.27 7.26
N VAL A 11 2.01 25.17 7.13
CA VAL A 11 2.08 26.41 7.93
C VAL A 11 0.89 27.31 7.67
N ILE A 12 0.52 27.53 6.39
CA ILE A 12 -0.64 28.35 6.04
C ILE A 12 -1.92 27.77 6.66
N ALA A 13 -2.11 26.45 6.59
CA ALA A 13 -3.26 25.79 7.23
C ALA A 13 -3.25 25.98 8.76
N ALA A 14 -2.08 25.83 9.41
CA ALA A 14 -1.94 26.04 10.86
C ALA A 14 -2.30 27.47 11.30
N LEU A 15 -1.99 28.46 10.46
CA LEU A 15 -2.29 29.87 10.72
C LEU A 15 -3.73 30.27 10.34
N CYS A 16 -4.39 29.47 9.50
CA CYS A 16 -5.73 29.74 8.98
C CYS A 16 -6.66 28.56 9.29
N PRO A 17 -7.29 28.50 10.49
CA PRO A 17 -8.07 27.34 10.94
C PRO A 17 -9.21 26.90 10.00
N GLY A 18 -9.71 27.80 9.16
CA GLY A 18 -10.73 27.51 8.13
C GLY A 18 -10.21 26.77 6.89
N LEU A 19 -8.89 26.59 6.74
CA LEU A 19 -8.23 25.95 5.60
C LEU A 19 -7.61 24.58 5.97
N ALA A 20 -8.07 23.93 7.03
CA ALA A 20 -7.52 22.66 7.46
C ALA A 20 -7.77 21.55 6.42
N PHE A 21 -6.77 21.24 5.58
CA PHE A 21 -6.86 20.27 4.48
C PHE A 21 -6.81 18.79 4.92
N GLY A 22 -7.18 18.48 6.16
CA GLY A 22 -7.22 17.10 6.64
C GLY A 22 -5.84 16.43 6.61
N TYR A 23 -4.83 17.09 7.17
CA TYR A 23 -3.45 16.62 7.32
C TYR A 23 -3.27 15.44 8.31
N GLY A 24 -4.37 14.84 8.77
CA GLY A 24 -4.34 13.80 9.78
C GLY A 24 -3.87 12.46 9.25
N ALA A 25 -2.89 11.87 9.93
CA ALA A 25 -2.66 10.44 9.88
C ALA A 25 -3.97 9.73 10.28
N GLY A 26 -4.56 8.96 9.35
CA GLY A 26 -5.78 8.19 9.62
C GLY A 26 -7.09 8.98 9.73
N GLY A 27 -7.12 10.26 9.33
CA GLY A 27 -8.36 11.06 9.29
C GLY A 27 -8.90 11.56 10.63
N THR A 28 -8.38 11.06 11.76
CA THR A 28 -8.81 11.42 13.12
C THR A 28 -7.99 12.55 13.75
N TRP A 29 -6.76 12.78 13.29
CA TRP A 29 -5.89 13.83 13.83
C TRP A 29 -6.00 15.13 13.02
N ARG A 30 -6.87 16.06 13.43
CA ARG A 30 -7.09 17.35 12.74
C ARG A 30 -6.72 18.52 13.64
N GLY A 31 -6.51 19.68 13.01
CA GLY A 31 -6.29 20.96 13.68
C GLY A 31 -4.82 21.39 13.75
N THR A 32 -4.62 22.54 14.38
CA THR A 32 -3.36 23.30 14.37
C THR A 32 -2.13 22.50 14.79
N ALA A 33 -2.26 21.61 15.80
CA ALA A 33 -1.15 20.78 16.26
C ALA A 33 -0.68 19.76 15.20
N ALA A 34 -1.62 19.14 14.48
CA ALA A 34 -1.29 18.21 13.40
C ALA A 34 -0.59 18.94 12.25
N GLU A 35 -1.08 20.14 11.91
CA GLU A 35 -0.54 20.99 10.85
C GLU A 35 0.88 21.46 11.17
N TRP A 36 1.15 21.93 12.39
CA TRP A 36 2.50 22.28 12.83
C TRP A 36 3.45 21.09 12.81
N THR A 37 2.98 19.91 13.20
CA THR A 37 3.81 18.69 13.19
C THR A 37 4.20 18.32 11.76
N LEU A 38 3.27 18.40 10.80
CA LEU A 38 3.60 18.19 9.40
C LEU A 38 4.54 19.27 8.87
N ALA A 39 4.27 20.55 9.17
CA ALA A 39 5.14 21.66 8.77
C ALA A 39 6.59 21.43 9.22
N GLY A 40 6.79 21.06 10.50
CA GLY A 40 8.10 20.71 11.04
C GLY A 40 8.73 19.52 10.31
N THR A 41 7.97 18.43 10.14
CA THR A 41 8.45 17.20 9.48
C THR A 41 8.91 17.46 8.04
N TYR A 42 8.11 18.20 7.25
CA TYR A 42 8.44 18.50 5.86
C TYR A 42 9.50 19.59 5.70
N THR A 43 9.67 20.47 6.70
CA THR A 43 10.81 21.40 6.76
C THR A 43 12.12 20.65 6.96
N VAL A 44 12.15 19.68 7.89
CA VAL A 44 13.30 18.79 8.09
C VAL A 44 13.60 17.98 6.83
N ALA A 45 12.57 17.47 6.16
CA ALA A 45 12.73 16.81 4.86
C ALA A 45 13.36 17.74 3.80
N ALA A 46 12.89 18.98 3.68
CA ALA A 46 13.45 19.95 2.75
C ALA A 46 14.93 20.24 3.04
N ALA A 47 15.29 20.42 4.31
CA ALA A 47 16.67 20.62 4.75
C ALA A 47 17.54 19.39 4.43
N LEU A 48 17.04 18.18 4.66
CA LEU A 48 17.73 16.95 4.29
C LEU A 48 18.00 16.87 2.77
N GLY A 49 17.02 17.26 1.96
CA GLY A 49 17.15 17.29 0.50
C GLY A 49 18.24 18.25 0.05
N TYR A 50 18.32 19.42 0.70
CA TYR A 50 19.39 20.38 0.48
C TYR A 50 20.77 19.82 0.88
N VAL A 51 20.87 19.14 2.04
CA VAL A 51 22.10 18.49 2.50
C VAL A 51 22.57 17.41 1.52
N MET A 52 21.66 16.57 1.01
CA MET A 52 21.97 15.54 0.00
C MET A 52 22.57 16.14 -1.28
N LEU A 53 22.09 17.31 -1.69
CA LEU A 53 22.62 18.02 -2.87
C LEU A 53 24.00 18.64 -2.60
N ARG A 54 24.19 19.24 -1.42
CA ARG A 54 25.44 19.94 -1.07
C ARG A 54 26.57 19.01 -0.63
N ARG A 55 26.25 17.85 -0.06
CA ARG A 55 27.23 16.90 0.50
C ARG A 55 26.99 15.49 -0.02
N PRO A 56 27.31 15.21 -1.29
CA PRO A 56 26.97 13.95 -1.91
C PRO A 56 27.69 12.74 -1.29
N GLY A 57 28.76 12.93 -0.53
CA GLY A 57 29.51 11.86 0.13
C GLY A 57 28.89 11.32 1.42
N LEU A 58 27.79 11.88 1.92
CA LEU A 58 27.20 11.47 3.21
C LEU A 58 26.45 10.14 3.10
N ARG A 59 27.02 9.09 3.71
CA ARG A 59 26.46 7.73 3.68
C ARG A 59 25.12 7.57 4.41
N TRP A 60 24.82 8.44 5.39
CA TRP A 60 23.58 8.38 6.17
C TRP A 60 22.39 9.06 5.48
N ALA A 61 22.64 9.97 4.54
CA ALA A 61 21.60 10.75 3.89
C ALA A 61 20.54 9.89 3.14
N PRO A 62 20.90 8.80 2.45
CA PRO A 62 19.91 7.85 1.92
C PRO A 62 19.01 7.24 2.99
N ALA A 63 19.55 6.88 4.16
CA ALA A 63 18.78 6.25 5.22
C ALA A 63 17.76 7.24 5.81
N ALA A 64 18.17 8.48 6.04
CA ALA A 64 17.27 9.55 6.46
C ALA A 64 16.18 9.84 5.41
N ALA A 65 16.54 9.83 4.12
CA ALA A 65 15.59 10.05 3.03
C ALA A 65 14.55 8.90 2.93
N TRP A 66 14.96 7.66 3.21
CA TRP A 66 14.03 6.55 3.36
C TRP A 66 13.11 6.69 4.58
N GLY A 67 13.62 7.26 5.68
CA GLY A 67 12.79 7.63 6.83
C GLY A 67 11.69 8.63 6.45
N VAL A 68 12.05 9.70 5.73
CA VAL A 68 11.09 10.69 5.21
C VAL A 68 10.07 10.03 4.27
N ALA A 69 10.52 9.19 3.33
CA ALA A 69 9.62 8.46 2.44
C ALA A 69 8.66 7.56 3.22
N GLY A 70 9.14 6.85 4.25
CA GLY A 70 8.33 6.01 5.12
C GLY A 70 7.26 6.81 5.87
N LEU A 71 7.64 7.93 6.50
CA LEU A 71 6.71 8.84 7.16
C LEU A 71 5.64 9.37 6.19
N ALA A 72 6.06 9.80 5.00
CA ALA A 72 5.14 10.27 3.97
C ALA A 72 4.17 9.17 3.52
N VAL A 73 4.64 7.93 3.29
CA VAL A 73 3.76 6.79 2.98
C VAL A 73 2.76 6.53 4.11
N LEU A 74 3.20 6.56 5.37
CA LEU A 74 2.29 6.37 6.51
C LEU A 74 1.21 7.46 6.56
N SER A 75 1.56 8.72 6.30
CA SER A 75 0.58 9.81 6.23
C SER A 75 -0.34 9.74 4.99
N GLY A 76 0.15 9.22 3.87
CA GLY A 76 -0.63 9.03 2.63
C GLY A 76 -1.36 7.69 2.56
N PHE A 77 -1.24 6.84 3.58
CA PHE A 77 -1.71 5.45 3.55
C PHE A 77 -3.20 5.31 3.23
N GLY A 78 -4.04 6.23 3.72
CA GLY A 78 -5.47 6.28 3.40
C GLY A 78 -5.75 6.40 1.90
N PHE A 79 -4.88 7.04 1.13
CA PHE A 79 -4.98 7.16 -0.32
C PHE A 79 -4.80 5.81 -1.02
N LEU A 80 -3.97 4.91 -0.48
CA LEU A 80 -3.78 3.57 -1.05
C LEU A 80 -5.03 2.70 -0.90
N PHE A 81 -5.85 2.99 0.12
CA PHE A 81 -7.16 2.38 0.33
C PHE A 81 -8.29 3.14 -0.38
N SER A 82 -7.99 4.24 -1.06
CA SER A 82 -9.01 4.99 -1.80
C SER A 82 -9.66 4.22 -2.95
N PRO A 83 -9.16 3.09 -3.50
CA PRO A 83 -10.00 2.24 -4.35
C PRO A 83 -11.23 1.69 -3.63
N ALA A 84 -11.24 1.64 -2.28
CA ALA A 84 -12.45 1.42 -1.50
C ALA A 84 -13.45 2.60 -1.62
N LEU A 85 -13.10 3.74 -2.23
CA LEU A 85 -14.08 4.74 -2.70
C LEU A 85 -15.01 4.16 -3.77
N VAL A 86 -14.56 3.17 -4.55
CA VAL A 86 -15.45 2.44 -5.46
C VAL A 86 -16.46 1.62 -4.65
N LEU A 87 -16.05 1.03 -3.53
CA LEU A 87 -16.98 0.41 -2.58
C LEU A 87 -17.86 1.47 -1.90
N LYS A 88 -17.36 2.70 -1.68
CA LYS A 88 -18.17 3.81 -1.17
C LYS A 88 -19.33 4.20 -2.09
N LEU A 89 -19.14 4.09 -3.40
CA LEU A 89 -20.23 4.27 -4.38
C LEU A 89 -21.27 3.15 -4.31
N LEU A 90 -20.89 1.99 -3.77
CA LEU A 90 -21.73 0.79 -3.63
C LEU A 90 -22.23 0.60 -2.20
N SER A 91 -22.00 1.55 -1.30
CA SER A 91 -22.28 1.45 0.14
C SER A 91 -23.32 2.46 0.58
N ARG A 92 -24.18 2.07 1.52
CA ARG A 92 -25.12 2.99 2.19
C ARG A 92 -24.44 3.75 3.32
N HIS A 93 -25.02 4.88 3.69
CA HIS A 93 -24.69 5.66 4.90
C HIS A 93 -23.21 6.02 5.09
N GLN A 94 -22.41 6.07 4.01
CA GLN A 94 -21.06 6.57 4.10
C GLN A 94 -21.08 8.09 4.28
N PRO A 95 -20.23 8.65 5.16
CA PRO A 95 -20.01 10.07 5.17
C PRO A 95 -19.49 10.53 3.79
N PRO A 96 -19.89 11.73 3.33
CA PRO A 96 -19.44 12.27 2.05
C PRO A 96 -17.91 12.27 1.99
N VAL A 97 -17.39 12.05 0.79
CA VAL A 97 -15.95 12.02 0.56
C VAL A 97 -15.38 13.41 0.82
N ASP A 98 -14.47 13.49 1.77
CA ASP A 98 -13.66 14.69 2.00
C ASP A 98 -12.60 14.79 0.88
N TRP A 99 -12.99 15.42 -0.23
CA TRP A 99 -12.15 15.56 -1.43
C TRP A 99 -10.85 16.30 -1.14
N ALA A 100 -10.85 17.23 -0.19
CA ALA A 100 -9.65 17.97 0.21
C ALA A 100 -8.66 17.05 0.92
N ALA A 101 -9.13 16.28 1.90
CA ALA A 101 -8.30 15.28 2.58
C ALA A 101 -7.77 14.22 1.58
N TRP A 102 -8.61 13.76 0.67
CA TRP A 102 -8.20 12.79 -0.36
C TRP A 102 -7.10 13.35 -1.28
N ALA A 103 -7.29 14.57 -1.80
CA ALA A 103 -6.31 15.23 -2.66
C ALA A 103 -4.98 15.43 -1.92
N ASN A 104 -5.04 15.86 -0.66
CA ASN A 104 -3.87 16.04 0.19
C ASN A 104 -3.10 14.72 0.40
N GLN A 105 -3.79 13.63 0.74
CA GLN A 105 -3.17 12.31 0.88
C GLN A 105 -2.54 11.82 -0.45
N GLY A 106 -3.15 12.16 -1.59
CA GLY A 106 -2.59 11.92 -2.91
C GLY A 106 -1.28 12.69 -3.15
N VAL A 107 -1.26 13.99 -2.81
CA VAL A 107 -0.05 14.83 -2.89
C VAL A 107 1.07 14.29 -2.01
N VAL A 108 0.75 13.89 -0.78
CA VAL A 108 1.69 13.24 0.16
C VAL A 108 2.27 11.97 -0.42
N THR A 109 1.42 11.10 -0.98
CA THR A 109 1.83 9.84 -1.59
C THR A 109 2.76 10.09 -2.77
N ALA A 110 2.46 11.08 -3.62
CA ALA A 110 3.34 11.50 -4.70
C ALA A 110 4.69 12.01 -4.17
N GLY A 111 4.69 12.81 -3.11
CA GLY A 111 5.92 13.25 -2.43
C GLY A 111 6.76 12.11 -1.88
N ALA A 112 6.13 11.10 -1.28
CA ALA A 112 6.80 9.90 -0.81
C ALA A 112 7.50 9.15 -1.94
N LEU A 113 6.83 9.01 -3.09
CA LEU A 113 7.42 8.41 -4.30
C LEU A 113 8.61 9.23 -4.82
N LEU A 114 8.51 10.56 -4.83
CA LEU A 114 9.61 11.44 -5.22
C LEU A 114 10.81 11.29 -4.29
N TRP A 115 10.58 11.21 -2.98
CA TRP A 115 11.64 10.97 -1.99
C TRP A 115 12.30 9.61 -2.13
N ALA A 116 11.52 8.54 -2.32
CA ALA A 116 12.05 7.21 -2.59
C ALA A 116 12.91 7.20 -3.86
N CYS A 117 12.45 7.86 -4.92
CA CYS A 117 13.20 8.02 -6.17
C CYS A 117 14.51 8.81 -5.96
N ALA A 118 14.46 9.93 -5.24
CA ALA A 118 15.63 10.74 -4.93
C ALA A 118 16.66 9.98 -4.07
N ALA A 119 16.21 9.29 -3.03
CA ALA A 119 17.04 8.44 -2.18
C ALA A 119 17.72 7.31 -2.98
N LEU A 120 16.96 6.67 -3.89
CA LEU A 120 17.49 5.64 -4.79
C LEU A 120 18.51 6.20 -5.78
N ALA A 121 18.22 7.35 -6.41
CA ALA A 121 19.12 7.98 -7.36
C ALA A 121 20.42 8.42 -6.68
N HIS A 122 20.32 9.07 -5.52
CA HIS A 122 21.47 9.47 -4.71
C HIS A 122 22.32 8.28 -4.28
N ARG A 123 21.70 7.21 -3.76
CA ARG A 123 22.41 5.97 -3.41
C ARG A 123 23.14 5.36 -4.61
N ARG A 124 22.51 5.34 -5.79
CA ARG A 124 23.14 4.80 -7.01
C ARG A 124 24.34 5.63 -7.43
N HIS A 125 24.24 6.96 -7.34
CA HIS A 125 25.33 7.89 -7.62
C HIS A 125 26.51 7.68 -6.67
N VAL A 126 26.27 7.60 -5.37
CA VAL A 126 27.32 7.32 -4.36
C VAL A 126 28.02 5.99 -4.60
N LEU A 127 27.31 4.99 -5.11
CA LEU A 127 27.85 3.68 -5.46
C LEU A 127 28.51 3.63 -6.85
N GLY A 128 28.58 4.74 -7.60
CA GLY A 128 29.13 4.76 -8.96
C GLY A 128 28.34 3.90 -9.95
N THR A 129 27.07 3.60 -9.68
CA THR A 129 26.20 2.81 -10.57
C THR A 129 25.30 3.73 -11.39
N CYS A 130 24.86 3.27 -12.57
CA CYS A 130 23.94 4.06 -13.40
C CYS A 130 22.70 4.51 -12.59
N ALA A 131 22.41 5.81 -12.58
CA ALA A 131 21.28 6.37 -11.85
C ALA A 131 19.94 5.76 -12.28
N HIS A 132 19.83 5.28 -13.52
CA HIS A 132 18.60 4.73 -14.10
C HIS A 132 18.54 3.20 -13.93
N CYS A 133 19.57 2.48 -14.39
CA CYS A 133 19.63 1.02 -14.44
C CYS A 133 20.22 0.38 -13.16
N GLY A 134 20.91 1.15 -12.32
CA GLY A 134 21.65 0.67 -11.14
C GLY A 134 22.80 -0.27 -11.51
N GLY A 135 23.39 -0.11 -12.70
CA GLY A 135 24.46 -0.97 -13.22
C GLY A 135 24.01 -2.37 -13.66
N ARG A 136 22.70 -2.66 -13.69
CA ARG A 136 22.17 -4.01 -13.98
C ARG A 136 21.83 -4.26 -15.45
N GLY A 137 22.20 -3.35 -16.36
CA GLY A 137 21.90 -3.44 -17.79
C GLY A 137 22.45 -4.69 -18.49
N ARG A 138 23.40 -5.40 -17.87
CA ARG A 138 24.07 -6.60 -18.41
C ARG A 138 23.55 -7.94 -17.90
N ARG A 139 22.59 -8.00 -16.97
CA ARG A 139 22.11 -9.33 -16.53
C ARG A 139 21.23 -9.93 -17.63
N SER A 140 21.79 -10.92 -18.34
CA SER A 140 21.06 -11.93 -19.10
C SER A 140 19.82 -12.34 -18.33
N ALA A 141 18.71 -12.55 -19.03
CA ALA A 141 17.42 -12.94 -18.45
C ALA A 141 17.55 -14.23 -17.64
N VAL A 142 18.04 -14.15 -16.41
CA VAL A 142 18.03 -15.26 -15.47
C VAL A 142 16.56 -15.52 -15.21
N HIS A 143 16.10 -16.73 -15.54
CA HIS A 143 14.80 -17.23 -15.13
C HIS A 143 14.79 -17.30 -13.59
N LEU A 144 14.46 -16.18 -12.95
CA LEU A 144 14.23 -16.13 -11.52
C LEU A 144 12.94 -16.89 -11.23
N ARG A 145 13.07 -18.19 -10.97
CA ARG A 145 11.98 -19.01 -10.44
C ARG A 145 11.70 -18.53 -9.02
N THR A 146 10.57 -17.85 -8.83
CA THR A 146 10.09 -17.44 -7.52
C THR A 146 8.88 -18.29 -7.13
N ARG A 147 8.83 -18.72 -5.87
CA ARG A 147 7.63 -19.35 -5.28
C ARG A 147 6.71 -18.32 -4.63
N ALA A 148 7.02 -17.03 -4.75
CA ALA A 148 6.30 -15.96 -4.06
C ALA A 148 4.82 -15.86 -4.47
N GLY A 149 4.48 -16.08 -5.75
CA GLY A 149 3.08 -16.13 -6.17
C GLY A 149 2.29 -17.24 -5.49
N TRP A 150 2.86 -18.44 -5.37
CA TRP A 150 2.24 -19.56 -4.66
C TRP A 150 2.11 -19.29 -3.16
N ALA A 151 3.11 -18.67 -2.54
CA ALA A 151 3.03 -18.23 -1.15
C ALA A 151 1.91 -17.20 -0.93
N ALA A 152 1.74 -16.26 -1.87
CA ALA A 152 0.64 -15.30 -1.83
C ALA A 152 -0.72 -16.01 -1.93
N VAL A 153 -0.88 -16.96 -2.85
CA VAL A 153 -2.11 -17.78 -2.96
C VAL A 153 -2.39 -18.52 -1.65
N ALA A 154 -1.39 -19.25 -1.13
CA ALA A 154 -1.55 -20.00 0.12
C ALA A 154 -1.93 -19.11 1.31
N ALA A 155 -1.43 -17.86 1.36
CA ALA A 155 -1.79 -16.90 2.40
C ALA A 155 -3.24 -16.41 2.31
N LEU A 156 -3.81 -16.31 1.10
CA LEU A 156 -5.13 -15.73 0.89
C LEU A 156 -6.26 -16.76 0.83
N VAL A 157 -5.96 -18.00 0.42
CA VAL A 157 -6.94 -19.10 0.33
C VAL A 157 -7.78 -19.27 1.59
N PRO A 158 -7.22 -19.31 2.83
CA PRO A 158 -8.04 -19.52 4.03
C PRO A 158 -9.08 -18.41 4.24
N TYR A 159 -8.70 -17.15 4.00
CA TYR A 159 -9.60 -16.01 4.15
C TYR A 159 -10.69 -16.02 3.07
N THR A 160 -10.30 -16.25 1.82
CA THR A 160 -11.27 -16.34 0.71
C THR A 160 -12.26 -17.48 0.92
N ALA A 161 -11.79 -18.66 1.36
CA ALA A 161 -12.66 -19.79 1.67
C ALA A 161 -13.63 -19.47 2.82
N LEU A 162 -13.16 -18.81 3.88
CA LEU A 162 -14.00 -18.40 5.00
C LEU A 162 -15.09 -17.40 4.56
N LYS A 163 -14.73 -16.39 3.75
CA LYS A 163 -15.70 -15.41 3.24
C LYS A 163 -16.71 -16.03 2.28
N THR A 164 -16.29 -16.98 1.44
CA THR A 164 -17.22 -17.78 0.63
C THR A 164 -18.14 -18.63 1.50
N ALA A 165 -17.62 -19.29 2.53
CA ALA A 165 -18.43 -20.07 3.46
C ALA A 165 -19.51 -19.22 4.14
N TRP A 166 -19.16 -18.00 4.56
CA TRP A 166 -20.12 -17.05 5.13
C TRP A 166 -21.22 -16.64 4.16
N ALA A 167 -20.88 -16.32 2.91
CA ALA A 167 -21.88 -16.02 1.89
C ALA A 167 -22.83 -17.20 1.62
N LEU A 168 -22.33 -18.43 1.77
CA LEU A 168 -23.14 -19.65 1.66
C LEU A 168 -23.92 -20.00 2.94
N GLY A 169 -23.96 -19.09 3.93
CA GLY A 169 -24.74 -19.23 5.16
C GLY A 169 -24.04 -19.93 6.33
N LEU A 170 -22.77 -20.34 6.18
CA LEU A 170 -22.01 -20.92 7.29
C LEU A 170 -21.59 -19.82 8.26
N ARG A 171 -21.63 -20.09 9.56
CA ARG A 171 -21.26 -19.13 10.62
C ARG A 171 -19.93 -19.45 11.30
N THR A 172 -19.05 -20.20 10.63
CA THR A 172 -17.78 -20.66 11.20
C THR A 172 -16.95 -19.47 11.70
N GLY A 173 -16.63 -19.46 12.99
CA GLY A 173 -15.86 -18.37 13.62
C GLY A 173 -16.64 -17.07 13.80
N TYR A 174 -17.93 -17.03 13.48
CA TYR A 174 -18.81 -15.90 13.78
C TYR A 174 -19.62 -16.20 15.04
N THR A 175 -19.64 -15.26 15.98
CA THR A 175 -20.32 -15.34 17.28
C THR A 175 -21.34 -14.22 17.48
N GLY A 176 -21.54 -13.38 16.46
CA GLY A 176 -22.44 -12.24 16.55
C GLY A 176 -23.89 -12.64 16.32
N GLU A 177 -24.77 -11.68 16.57
CA GLU A 177 -26.21 -11.89 16.39
C GLU A 177 -26.67 -11.63 14.95
N ASN A 178 -25.86 -10.95 14.11
CA ASN A 178 -26.27 -10.60 12.76
C ASN A 178 -26.47 -11.84 11.87
N GLU A 179 -27.44 -11.73 10.96
CA GLU A 179 -27.82 -12.79 10.02
C GLU A 179 -26.75 -13.03 8.95
N ARG A 180 -25.96 -12.00 8.58
CA ARG A 180 -24.96 -12.03 7.51
C ARG A 180 -23.52 -11.90 8.05
N PRO A 181 -22.83 -13.01 8.41
CA PRO A 181 -21.46 -12.97 8.92
C PRO A 181 -20.48 -12.21 8.01
N GLY A 182 -19.74 -11.27 8.60
CA GLY A 182 -18.72 -10.50 7.89
C GLY A 182 -19.24 -9.50 6.86
N MET A 183 -20.54 -9.21 6.87
CA MET A 183 -21.16 -8.09 6.18
C MET A 183 -21.75 -7.13 7.22
N ASP A 184 -21.47 -5.84 7.07
CA ASP A 184 -22.15 -4.80 7.82
C ASP A 184 -23.24 -4.21 6.93
N GLU A 185 -24.50 -4.54 7.23
CA GLU A 185 -25.67 -4.12 6.46
C GLU A 185 -25.92 -2.62 6.52
N TYR A 186 -25.44 -1.95 7.58
CA TYR A 186 -25.54 -0.50 7.69
C TYR A 186 -24.73 0.20 6.59
N TYR A 187 -23.58 -0.39 6.22
CA TYR A 187 -22.72 0.14 5.18
C TYR A 187 -22.87 -0.55 3.83
N ALA A 188 -23.30 -1.81 3.74
CA ALA A 188 -23.45 -2.48 2.46
C ALA A 188 -24.59 -1.86 1.63
N GLY A 189 -24.37 -1.58 0.34
CA GLY A 189 -25.45 -1.17 -0.56
C GLY A 189 -26.23 -2.35 -1.10
N ASP A 190 -27.39 -2.06 -1.71
CA ASP A 190 -28.34 -3.06 -2.20
C ASP A 190 -27.71 -4.13 -3.09
N ALA A 191 -26.84 -3.70 -4.02
CA ALA A 191 -26.18 -4.64 -4.92
C ALA A 191 -25.24 -5.61 -4.17
N LEU A 192 -24.57 -5.15 -3.11
CA LEU A 192 -23.69 -5.99 -2.30
C LEU A 192 -24.49 -6.96 -1.45
N ILE A 193 -25.58 -6.49 -0.85
CA ILE A 193 -26.50 -7.33 -0.07
C ILE A 193 -27.11 -8.40 -0.97
N TRP A 194 -27.64 -8.01 -2.13
CA TRP A 194 -28.19 -8.94 -3.12
C TRP A 194 -27.16 -9.99 -3.53
N LEU A 195 -25.92 -9.58 -3.82
CA LEU A 195 -24.87 -10.50 -4.23
C LEU A 195 -24.51 -11.50 -3.11
N TYR A 196 -24.46 -11.03 -1.87
CA TYR A 196 -24.21 -11.87 -0.69
C TYR A 196 -25.34 -12.86 -0.45
N ASP A 197 -26.60 -12.42 -0.56
CA ASP A 197 -27.80 -13.27 -0.45
C ASP A 197 -27.83 -14.37 -1.54
N HIS A 198 -27.09 -14.18 -2.64
CA HIS A 198 -26.89 -15.18 -3.70
C HIS A 198 -25.56 -15.95 -3.57
N GLY A 199 -24.95 -15.96 -2.39
CA GLY A 199 -23.76 -16.77 -2.10
C GLY A 199 -22.43 -16.17 -2.56
N VAL A 200 -22.41 -14.88 -2.92
CA VAL A 200 -21.21 -14.23 -3.45
C VAL A 200 -20.75 -13.08 -2.54
N ASP A 201 -19.66 -13.31 -1.81
CA ASP A 201 -18.97 -12.25 -1.06
C ASP A 201 -17.97 -11.51 -1.96
N ILE A 202 -18.13 -10.20 -2.11
CA ILE A 202 -17.27 -9.38 -2.98
C ILE A 202 -15.80 -9.43 -2.56
N THR A 203 -15.51 -9.57 -1.27
CA THR A 203 -14.12 -9.63 -0.78
C THR A 203 -13.50 -11.00 -1.06
N ALA A 204 -14.31 -12.07 -1.09
CA ALA A 204 -13.88 -13.38 -1.57
C ALA A 204 -13.53 -13.32 -3.07
N VAL A 205 -14.35 -12.65 -3.88
CA VAL A 205 -14.08 -12.42 -5.32
C VAL A 205 -12.79 -11.61 -5.51
N LEU A 206 -12.60 -10.52 -4.77
CA LEU A 206 -11.37 -9.73 -4.79
C LEU A 206 -10.16 -10.57 -4.34
N GLY A 207 -10.34 -11.46 -3.36
CA GLY A 207 -9.33 -12.44 -2.97
C GLY A 207 -8.94 -13.36 -4.14
N GLY A 208 -9.92 -13.89 -4.87
CA GLY A 208 -9.73 -14.64 -6.11
C GLY A 208 -8.92 -13.88 -7.16
N ILE A 209 -9.30 -12.63 -7.44
CA ILE A 209 -8.58 -11.76 -8.38
C ILE A 209 -7.16 -11.50 -7.91
N GLY A 210 -6.95 -11.26 -6.60
CA GLY A 210 -5.64 -11.09 -6.01
C GLY A 210 -4.75 -12.33 -6.16
N MET A 211 -5.31 -13.53 -6.00
CA MET A 211 -4.60 -14.79 -6.24
C MET A 211 -4.20 -14.94 -7.71
N LEU A 212 -5.12 -14.65 -8.64
CA LEU A 212 -4.83 -14.67 -10.09
C LEU A 212 -3.74 -13.66 -10.47
N LEU A 213 -3.75 -12.46 -9.89
CA LEU A 213 -2.70 -11.46 -10.09
C LEU A 213 -1.33 -11.97 -9.62
N ALA A 214 -1.26 -12.59 -8.43
CA ALA A 214 -0.01 -13.15 -7.91
C ALA A 214 0.54 -14.29 -8.79
N LEU A 215 -0.35 -15.12 -9.34
CA LEU A 215 -0.02 -16.15 -10.31
C LEU A 215 0.41 -15.56 -11.65
N ALA A 216 -0.26 -14.52 -12.17
CA ALA A 216 0.14 -13.81 -13.40
C ALA A 216 1.57 -13.27 -13.30
N LEU A 217 1.93 -12.70 -12.15
CA LEU A 217 3.27 -12.17 -11.90
C LEU A 217 4.35 -13.28 -11.82
N THR A 218 3.95 -14.53 -11.59
CA THR A 218 4.88 -15.65 -11.34
C THR A 218 4.97 -16.64 -12.50
N LEU A 219 3.84 -16.91 -13.16
CA LEU A 219 3.72 -17.93 -14.19
C LEU A 219 3.98 -17.36 -15.59
N PRO A 220 4.37 -18.21 -16.56
CA PRO A 220 4.73 -17.75 -17.91
C PRO A 220 3.61 -17.02 -18.65
N TRP A 221 2.35 -17.39 -18.42
CA TRP A 221 1.20 -16.80 -19.13
C TRP A 221 1.03 -15.31 -18.82
N GLY A 222 1.35 -14.84 -17.62
CA GLY A 222 1.23 -13.41 -17.30
C GLY A 222 2.30 -12.53 -17.95
N ARG A 223 3.29 -13.12 -18.64
CA ARG A 223 4.19 -12.37 -19.54
C ARG A 223 3.51 -11.93 -20.84
N ARG A 224 2.36 -12.54 -21.18
CA ARG A 224 1.54 -12.14 -22.34
C ARG A 224 0.67 -10.92 -22.05
N LEU A 225 0.49 -10.57 -20.77
CA LEU A 225 -0.30 -9.43 -20.34
C LEU A 225 0.52 -8.13 -20.39
N PRO A 226 -0.13 -6.96 -20.51
CA PRO A 226 0.55 -5.68 -20.52
C PRO A 226 1.31 -5.46 -19.21
N ARG A 227 2.62 -5.23 -19.32
CA ARG A 227 3.56 -5.15 -18.20
C ARG A 227 3.22 -4.05 -17.19
N LEU A 228 2.85 -2.86 -17.67
CA LEU A 228 2.64 -1.69 -16.81
C LEU A 228 1.43 -1.88 -15.88
N PRO A 229 0.24 -2.29 -16.36
CA PRO A 229 -0.88 -2.63 -15.49
C PRO A 229 -0.55 -3.67 -14.42
N LEU A 230 0.13 -4.77 -14.78
CA LEU A 230 0.49 -5.81 -13.81
C LEU A 230 1.43 -5.29 -12.71
N LEU A 231 2.42 -4.46 -13.09
CA LEU A 231 3.31 -3.84 -12.11
C LEU A 231 2.59 -2.82 -11.23
N ALA A 232 1.69 -2.01 -11.81
CA ALA A 232 0.88 -1.07 -11.06
C ALA A 232 0.01 -1.81 -10.04
N LEU A 233 -0.79 -2.79 -10.48
CA LEU A 233 -1.64 -3.60 -9.60
C LEU A 233 -0.83 -4.33 -8.53
N GLY A 234 0.28 -4.96 -8.92
CA GLY A 234 1.14 -5.69 -7.99
C GLY A 234 1.76 -4.80 -6.91
N TRP A 235 2.31 -3.63 -7.28
CA TRP A 235 2.90 -2.70 -6.32
C TRP A 235 1.86 -1.97 -5.48
N THR A 236 0.72 -1.58 -6.06
CA THR A 236 -0.40 -1.00 -5.30
C THR A 236 -0.95 -2.00 -4.30
N GLY A 237 -1.23 -3.24 -4.73
CA GLY A 237 -1.71 -4.30 -3.83
C GLY A 237 -0.72 -4.63 -2.71
N ALA A 238 0.56 -4.76 -3.04
CA ALA A 238 1.61 -5.01 -2.04
C ALA A 238 1.79 -3.82 -1.09
N GLY A 239 1.78 -2.60 -1.62
CA GLY A 239 1.92 -1.35 -0.86
C GLY A 239 0.73 -1.06 0.04
N ALA A 240 -0.47 -1.49 -0.33
CA ALA A 240 -1.64 -1.41 0.53
C ALA A 240 -1.62 -2.53 1.59
N LEU A 241 -1.55 -3.79 1.17
CA LEU A 241 -1.81 -4.95 2.04
C LEU A 241 -0.66 -5.31 2.97
N ALA A 242 0.60 -5.08 2.59
CA ALA A 242 1.72 -5.39 3.48
C ALA A 242 1.74 -4.50 4.73
N PRO A 243 1.78 -3.16 4.64
CA PRO A 243 1.73 -2.31 5.83
C PRO A 243 0.39 -2.42 6.58
N PHE A 244 -0.74 -2.54 5.87
CA PHE A 244 -2.03 -2.76 6.50
C PHE A 244 -2.08 -4.06 7.30
N GLY A 245 -1.63 -5.16 6.69
CA GLY A 245 -1.60 -6.45 7.33
C GLY A 245 -0.65 -6.48 8.51
N VAL A 246 0.51 -5.80 8.46
CA VAL A 246 1.40 -5.66 9.62
C VAL A 246 0.74 -4.88 10.74
N PHE A 247 0.12 -3.73 10.43
CA PHE A 247 -0.62 -2.94 11.41
C PHE A 247 -1.72 -3.77 12.07
N LEU A 248 -2.54 -4.45 11.27
CA LEU A 248 -3.64 -5.28 11.75
C LEU A 248 -3.16 -6.54 12.48
N LEU A 249 -2.02 -7.11 12.11
CA LEU A 249 -1.40 -8.22 12.84
C LEU A 249 -0.98 -7.75 14.24
N VAL A 250 -0.29 -6.61 14.35
CA VAL A 250 0.09 -6.04 15.64
C VAL A 250 -1.15 -5.73 16.47
N TYR A 251 -2.09 -4.98 15.90
CA TYR A 251 -3.35 -4.63 16.56
C TYR A 251 -4.14 -5.88 17.01
N GLY A 252 -4.28 -6.86 16.12
CA GLY A 252 -4.94 -8.13 16.41
C GLY A 252 -4.23 -8.95 17.49
N THR A 253 -2.90 -8.95 17.53
CA THR A 253 -2.14 -9.61 18.61
C THR A 253 -2.30 -8.92 19.96
N LEU A 254 -2.35 -7.59 19.98
CA LEU A 254 -2.59 -6.83 21.20
C LEU A 254 -4.00 -7.07 21.75
N LEU A 255 -5.01 -7.13 20.87
CA LEU A 255 -6.38 -7.53 21.22
C LEU A 255 -6.44 -8.97 21.73
N TRP A 256 -5.78 -9.89 21.03
CA TRP A 256 -5.75 -11.30 21.42
C TRP A 256 -5.13 -11.51 22.81
N ALA A 257 -4.09 -10.73 23.12
CA ALA A 257 -3.41 -10.73 24.41
C ALA A 257 -4.17 -9.96 25.52
N GLY A 258 -5.28 -9.29 25.20
CA GLY A 258 -6.05 -8.48 26.15
C GLY A 258 -5.31 -7.20 26.61
N VAL A 259 -4.33 -6.72 25.84
CA VAL A 259 -3.56 -5.51 26.16
C VAL A 259 -4.34 -4.25 25.83
N ILE A 260 -5.22 -4.33 24.82
CA ILE A 260 -6.11 -3.25 24.40
C ILE A 260 -7.54 -3.80 24.29
N ASP A 261 -8.52 -2.95 24.57
CA ASP A 261 -9.93 -3.22 24.30
C ASP A 261 -10.27 -2.81 22.87
N GLY A 262 -11.10 -3.59 22.18
CA GLY A 262 -11.52 -3.25 20.82
C GLY A 262 -12.48 -4.26 20.21
N GLY A 263 -13.43 -3.73 19.43
CA GLY A 263 -14.55 -4.48 18.86
C GLY A 263 -14.14 -5.41 17.71
N PHE A 264 -14.08 -6.70 18.02
CA PHE A 264 -14.50 -7.75 17.09
C PHE A 264 -15.68 -8.50 17.69
N GLU A 265 -16.62 -7.75 18.26
CA GLU A 265 -17.87 -8.31 18.75
C GLU A 265 -18.47 -9.17 17.63
N GLY A 266 -18.73 -10.43 17.96
CA GLY A 266 -19.24 -11.39 17.02
C GLY A 266 -18.22 -12.11 16.12
N HIS A 267 -16.90 -12.03 16.35
CA HIS A 267 -15.93 -12.88 15.65
C HIS A 267 -14.99 -13.61 16.63
N ALA A 268 -14.76 -14.89 16.37
CA ALA A 268 -13.77 -15.68 17.09
C ALA A 268 -12.37 -15.14 16.80
N ARG A 269 -11.50 -15.12 17.82
CA ARG A 269 -10.18 -14.48 17.74
C ARG A 269 -9.28 -15.04 16.63
N TRP A 270 -9.42 -16.32 16.28
CA TRP A 270 -8.64 -16.93 15.20
C TRP A 270 -8.99 -16.36 13.81
N VAL A 271 -10.22 -15.88 13.61
CA VAL A 271 -10.66 -15.27 12.35
C VAL A 271 -9.87 -13.99 12.07
N VAL A 272 -9.64 -13.20 13.12
CA VAL A 272 -8.84 -11.97 13.08
C VAL A 272 -7.40 -12.29 12.69
N ALA A 273 -6.78 -13.26 13.36
CA ALA A 273 -5.42 -13.70 13.06
C ALA A 273 -5.30 -14.24 11.62
N LEU A 274 -6.28 -15.03 11.18
CA LEU A 274 -6.33 -15.59 9.82
C LEU A 274 -6.44 -14.49 8.77
N ALA A 275 -7.40 -13.56 8.92
CA ALA A 275 -7.61 -12.49 7.95
C ALA A 275 -6.39 -11.56 7.87
N TYR A 276 -5.91 -11.09 9.01
CA TYR A 276 -4.89 -10.04 9.05
C TYR A 276 -3.48 -10.58 8.84
N GLY A 277 -3.18 -11.76 9.40
CA GLY A 277 -1.97 -12.49 9.09
C GLY A 277 -1.92 -12.88 7.61
N GLY A 278 -3.04 -13.34 7.06
CA GLY A 278 -3.19 -13.66 5.64
C GLY A 278 -2.92 -12.47 4.73
N PHE A 279 -3.52 -11.30 5.00
CA PHE A 279 -3.28 -10.08 4.22
C PHE A 279 -1.83 -9.59 4.30
N SER A 280 -1.21 -9.63 5.47
CA SER A 280 0.20 -9.28 5.66
C SER A 280 1.11 -10.19 4.82
N ALA A 281 0.94 -11.50 4.96
CA ALA A 281 1.71 -12.50 4.22
C ALA A 281 1.48 -12.37 2.71
N TYR A 282 0.23 -12.17 2.27
CA TYR A 282 -0.12 -11.93 0.88
C TYR A 282 0.57 -10.67 0.34
N GLY A 283 0.50 -9.53 1.05
CA GLY A 283 1.11 -8.27 0.61
C GLY A 283 2.62 -8.39 0.42
N LEU A 284 3.32 -9.02 1.37
CA LEU A 284 4.77 -9.26 1.28
C LEU A 284 5.14 -10.21 0.14
N ALA A 285 4.40 -11.31 0.00
CA ALA A 285 4.61 -12.30 -1.06
C ALA A 285 4.33 -11.70 -2.44
N LEU A 286 3.25 -10.92 -2.58
CA LEU A 286 2.90 -10.18 -3.79
C LEU A 286 4.02 -9.20 -4.15
N GLY A 287 4.52 -8.39 -3.21
CA GLY A 287 5.63 -7.47 -3.47
C GLY A 287 6.90 -8.17 -3.96
N ARG A 288 7.21 -9.36 -3.42
CA ARG A 288 8.31 -10.19 -3.92
C ARG A 288 8.06 -10.73 -5.32
N ALA A 289 6.83 -11.18 -5.62
CA ALA A 289 6.43 -11.63 -6.95
C ALA A 289 6.53 -10.48 -7.96
N THR A 290 5.95 -9.31 -7.66
CA THR A 290 6.00 -8.10 -8.50
C THR A 290 7.44 -7.67 -8.75
N ARG A 291 8.30 -7.64 -7.73
CA ARG A 291 9.72 -7.31 -7.88
C ARG A 291 10.42 -8.29 -8.83
N THR A 292 10.15 -9.59 -8.70
CA THR A 292 10.76 -10.62 -9.53
C THR A 292 10.29 -10.48 -10.99
N TYR A 293 8.98 -10.29 -11.20
CA TYR A 293 8.40 -10.02 -12.52
C TYR A 293 9.00 -8.75 -13.15
N GLN A 294 9.13 -7.66 -12.37
CA GLN A 294 9.73 -6.42 -12.82
C GLN A 294 11.17 -6.63 -13.28
N LEU A 295 11.96 -7.43 -12.55
CA LEU A 295 13.33 -7.76 -12.92
C LEU A 295 13.40 -8.63 -14.18
N ALA A 296 12.53 -9.64 -14.28
CA ALA A 296 12.49 -10.56 -15.41
C ALA A 296 11.99 -9.91 -16.72
N THR A 297 11.22 -8.82 -16.63
CA THR A 297 10.64 -8.10 -17.78
C THR A 297 11.29 -6.73 -18.03
N ARG A 298 12.42 -6.44 -17.38
CA ARG A 298 13.14 -5.18 -17.60
C ARG A 298 13.73 -5.17 -19.01
N ARG A 299 13.52 -4.08 -19.73
CA ARG A 299 14.23 -3.79 -20.97
C ARG A 299 15.68 -3.41 -20.65
N PRO A 300 16.63 -3.65 -21.58
CA PRO A 300 17.98 -3.11 -21.50
C PRO A 300 17.93 -1.59 -21.29
N CYS A 301 18.89 -1.05 -20.55
CA CYS A 301 18.93 0.39 -20.33
C CYS A 301 19.66 1.10 -21.46
N GLY A 302 18.95 2.03 -22.13
CA GLY A 302 19.53 2.87 -23.19
C GLY A 302 20.64 3.82 -22.73
N HIS A 303 20.79 4.08 -21.43
CA HIS A 303 21.90 4.88 -20.89
C HIS A 303 23.13 4.04 -20.53
N CYS A 304 23.02 2.71 -20.59
CA CYS A 304 24.07 1.76 -20.22
C CYS A 304 24.74 1.17 -21.49
N VAL A 305 24.73 1.88 -22.63
CA VAL A 305 25.31 1.45 -23.93
C VAL A 305 26.85 1.29 -23.80
N PRO A 306 27.45 0.18 -24.25
CA PRO A 306 28.89 0.02 -24.22
C PRO A 306 29.56 1.07 -25.12
N PRO A 307 30.68 1.68 -24.71
CA PRO A 307 31.52 2.42 -25.65
C PRO A 307 31.97 1.44 -26.76
N GLY A 308 31.47 1.61 -27.98
CA GLY A 308 31.95 0.86 -29.16
C GLY A 308 30.91 0.18 -30.07
N HIS A 309 29.60 0.26 -29.81
CA HIS A 309 28.59 -0.21 -30.79
C HIS A 309 27.76 0.97 -31.33
N PRO A 310 27.79 1.25 -32.65
CA PRO A 310 26.88 2.21 -33.25
C PRO A 310 25.43 1.72 -33.13
N ALA A 311 24.53 2.69 -32.95
CA ALA A 311 23.09 2.50 -32.75
C ALA A 311 22.37 2.00 -34.01
#